data_AF-A0A818FRL1-F1
#
_entry.id   AF-A0A818FRL1-F1
#
_cell.length_a   1.000
_cell.length_b   1.000
_cell.length_c   1.000
_cell.angle_alpha   90.00
_cell.angle_beta   90.00
_cell.angle_gamma   90.00
#
_symmetry.space_group_name_H-M   'P 1'
#
loop_
_entity.id
_entity.type
_entity.pdbx_description
1 polymer ?
#
loop_
_entity_poly.entity_id
_entity_poly.type
_entity_poly.pdbx_seq_one_letter_code
_entity_poly.pdbx_strand_id
1 'polypeptide(L)'
;MCAEIEQEHFKLKTNGVFKTFRGQQISVEELDRWKNNIGTIISINSFFSTSCNIETSLKFARSCMISNDMRSILLEVEIDSSLENVIWADISHRGHFKHEQEIIFNLNSLFKIVSVNFDSTFQLWKIQLKTTDEGTDNVEQYLSCIKQQMEYSSPIVYFGWLLLNELGQVNQAEKYFQMLLRSLPSDHPDIPSVYNGIGRVYSERNELDLALANYEMAYKLWRERSHSNPSHIARSLHNIANIMRDKGDFDQALNKYREALTIEEENHPDDNLQKAIIIQNIGNTLIEKGDLDTALDCLSRALDMLEHILPEQHPKISTCLGDIGSVYEKKNDFEKALDYYHKELDMDERCLPSDHPHLSRDLKKIVITYKKYEKVDQALEFCCQKLDLQRTIPGNNHSRIAKTLMNMATIIEEKSLNKAVRYYQEALSYLQKSTQIDHRTMAECLAAMGRLYGMHKSFDIALQYLLEALHLHHIFLSCNHLDVAYVNQLIGICYQNTNNKSNALHYFNESLSIYRATYGVDHEYVKLVESDVAKLNGEQQECINSTAPAEEIVHDEQSITIIVHSDLRESFIEPSSSTTVDSITMPSVDQKEMNDEIETPRKSKNCPKCEIL
;
A
#
# COMPACT_ATOMS: atom_id res chain seq x y z
N MET A 1 20.92 26.46 14.89
CA MET A 1 20.22 25.76 15.98
C MET A 1 20.85 24.40 16.27
N CYS A 2 20.73 23.34 15.43
CA CYS A 2 21.39 22.05 15.73
C CYS A 2 22.90 22.14 15.98
N ALA A 3 23.65 22.81 15.08
CA ALA A 3 25.09 23.05 15.27
C ALA A 3 25.45 23.88 16.52
N GLU A 4 24.51 24.71 17.02
CA GLU A 4 24.72 25.49 18.25
C GLU A 4 24.40 24.64 19.49
N ILE A 5 23.39 23.77 19.42
CA ILE A 5 23.08 22.81 20.49
C ILE A 5 24.27 21.87 20.68
N GLU A 6 24.85 21.37 19.59
CA GLU A 6 26.08 20.57 19.63
C GLU A 6 27.25 21.34 20.28
N GLN A 7 27.48 22.60 19.89
CA GLN A 7 28.54 23.42 20.48
C GLN A 7 28.37 23.70 21.98
N GLU A 8 27.14 23.95 22.45
CA GLU A 8 26.85 24.15 23.87
C GLU A 8 26.88 22.84 24.67
N HIS A 9 26.45 21.72 24.08
CA HIS A 9 26.55 20.39 24.68
C HIS A 9 28.00 20.07 25.09
N PHE A 10 28.97 20.32 24.19
CA PHE A 10 30.38 20.09 24.46
C PHE A 10 30.96 21.00 25.57
N LYS A 11 30.34 22.16 25.85
CA LYS A 11 30.78 23.06 26.93
C LYS A 11 30.31 22.61 28.32
N LEU A 12 29.23 21.85 28.41
CA LEU A 12 28.52 21.51 29.65
C LEU A 12 28.76 20.07 30.14
N LYS A 13 29.76 19.38 29.57
CA LYS A 13 30.15 18.00 29.91
C LYS A 13 30.70 17.93 31.35
N THR A 14 29.80 17.85 32.32
CA THR A 14 30.10 17.61 33.74
C THR A 14 29.63 16.20 34.07
N ASN A 15 30.41 15.37 34.78
CA ASN A 15 29.98 14.01 35.12
C ASN A 15 28.87 14.07 36.20
N GLY A 16 27.60 13.89 35.82
CA GLY A 16 26.49 13.90 36.77
C GLY A 16 25.13 13.59 36.18
N VAL A 17 24.18 13.28 37.05
CA VAL A 17 22.77 13.09 36.68
C VAL A 17 21.98 14.28 37.24
N PHE A 18 21.17 14.93 36.41
CA PHE A 18 20.30 16.01 36.84
C PHE A 18 18.90 15.88 36.25
N LYS A 19 17.94 16.62 36.80
CA LYS A 19 16.52 16.52 36.43
C LYS A 19 16.02 17.81 35.81
N THR A 20 15.22 17.67 34.77
CA THR A 20 14.44 18.74 34.17
C THR A 20 12.97 18.35 34.08
N PHE A 21 12.12 19.34 33.87
CA PHE A 21 10.68 19.22 33.95
C PHE A 21 10.03 19.86 32.72
N ARG A 22 8.90 19.32 32.29
CA ARG A 22 8.02 19.95 31.30
C ARG A 22 6.57 19.67 31.64
N GLY A 23 5.79 20.72 31.82
CA GLY A 23 4.34 20.60 31.99
C GLY A 23 3.63 20.78 30.67
N GLN A 24 2.68 19.90 30.36
CA GLN A 24 1.84 19.99 29.18
C GLN A 24 0.53 19.21 29.37
N GLN A 25 -0.30 19.14 28.33
CA GLN A 25 -1.46 18.26 28.30
C GLN A 25 -1.33 17.27 27.14
N ILE A 26 -1.86 16.07 27.33
CA ILE A 26 -1.95 15.04 26.30
C ILE A 26 -3.36 14.44 26.30
N SER A 27 -3.75 13.76 25.22
CA SER A 27 -5.05 13.08 25.14
C SER A 27 -5.10 11.85 26.06
N VAL A 28 -6.30 11.39 26.41
CA VAL A 28 -6.47 10.13 27.17
C VAL A 28 -5.86 8.94 26.41
N GLU A 29 -6.08 8.86 25.09
CA GLU A 29 -5.50 7.82 24.24
C GLU A 29 -3.97 7.82 24.29
N GLU A 30 -3.36 9.00 24.20
CA GLU A 30 -1.91 9.12 24.27
C GLU A 30 -1.41 8.72 25.66
N LEU A 31 -2.05 9.18 26.74
CA LEU A 31 -1.70 8.79 28.11
C LEU A 31 -1.76 7.27 28.31
N ASP A 32 -2.76 6.60 27.74
CA ASP A 32 -2.87 5.14 27.81
C ASP A 32 -1.78 4.45 26.97
N ARG A 33 -1.35 5.02 25.84
CA ARG A 33 -0.15 4.55 25.13
C ARG A 33 1.09 4.66 26.01
N TRP A 34 1.28 5.76 26.75
CA TRP A 34 2.41 5.90 27.67
C TRP A 34 2.41 4.84 28.77
N LYS A 35 1.24 4.54 29.37
CA LYS A 35 1.11 3.48 30.39
C LYS A 35 1.43 2.09 29.86
N ASN A 36 1.00 1.78 28.63
CA ASN A 36 1.24 0.47 28.02
C ASN A 36 2.69 0.26 27.58
N ASN A 37 3.47 1.34 27.53
CA ASN A 37 4.86 1.35 27.04
C ASN A 37 5.89 1.63 28.16
N ILE A 38 5.54 1.40 29.43
CA ILE A 38 6.52 1.51 30.52
C ILE A 38 7.66 0.51 30.29
N GLY A 39 8.90 0.99 30.40
CA GLY A 39 10.12 0.21 30.17
C GLY A 39 10.64 0.24 28.73
N THR A 40 9.87 0.77 27.78
CA THR A 40 10.30 0.92 26.38
C THR A 40 11.01 2.25 26.13
N ILE A 41 11.63 2.36 24.95
CA ILE A 41 12.34 3.54 24.47
C ILE A 41 11.41 4.32 23.55
N ILE A 42 11.45 5.64 23.68
CA ILE A 42 10.73 6.57 22.82
C ILE A 42 11.70 7.61 22.23
N SER A 43 11.34 8.12 21.06
CA SER A 43 11.96 9.30 20.47
C SER A 43 10.95 10.44 20.46
N ILE A 44 11.39 11.64 20.83
CA ILE A 44 10.58 12.85 20.64
C ILE A 44 11.04 13.51 19.33
N ASN A 45 10.23 13.38 18.28
CA ASN A 45 10.52 13.83 16.92
C ASN A 45 10.30 15.35 16.72
N SER A 46 10.58 16.15 17.74
CA SER A 46 10.45 17.61 17.75
C SER A 46 11.42 18.20 18.77
N PHE A 47 11.74 19.49 18.64
CA PHE A 47 12.54 20.17 19.65
C PHE A 47 11.84 20.09 21.02
N PHE A 48 12.45 19.34 21.92
CA PHE A 48 11.92 19.11 23.25
C PHE A 48 12.63 20.04 24.22
N SER A 49 11.90 21.02 24.75
CA SER A 49 12.40 21.98 25.73
C SER A 49 11.88 21.64 27.13
N THR A 50 12.74 21.77 28.12
CA THR A 50 12.49 21.45 29.53
C THR A 50 13.10 22.51 30.43
N SER A 51 12.62 22.60 31.66
CA SER A 51 13.07 23.56 32.66
C SER A 51 13.69 22.84 33.85
N CYS A 52 14.79 23.34 34.41
CA CYS A 52 15.27 22.86 35.71
C CYS A 52 14.34 23.27 36.86
N ASN A 53 13.42 24.23 36.63
CA ASN A 53 12.47 24.69 37.64
C ASN A 53 11.09 24.02 37.47
N ILE A 54 10.74 23.17 38.43
CA ILE A 54 9.44 22.48 38.46
C ILE A 54 8.26 23.46 38.52
N GLU A 55 8.39 24.59 39.23
CA GLU A 55 7.29 25.56 39.38
C GLU A 55 6.93 26.22 38.05
N THR A 56 7.92 26.48 37.20
CA THR A 56 7.69 27.01 35.85
C THR A 56 6.93 25.99 35.00
N SER A 57 7.37 24.73 35.03
CA SER A 57 6.71 23.63 34.31
C SER A 57 5.27 23.41 34.76
N LEU A 58 5.01 23.46 36.07
CA LEU A 58 3.66 23.29 36.62
C LEU A 58 2.67 24.35 36.13
N LYS A 59 3.13 25.57 35.81
CA LYS A 59 2.26 26.61 35.22
C LYS A 59 1.72 26.18 33.86
N PHE A 60 2.58 25.61 33.01
CA PHE A 60 2.19 25.12 31.68
C PHE A 60 1.27 23.90 31.75
N ALA A 61 1.46 23.00 32.72
CA ALA A 61 0.55 21.88 32.94
C ALA A 61 -0.87 22.33 33.37
N ARG A 62 -0.99 23.50 34.01
CA ARG A 62 -2.24 24.02 34.60
C ARG A 62 -2.95 25.07 33.76
N SER A 63 -2.28 25.70 32.79
CA SER A 63 -2.78 26.90 32.09
C SER A 63 -3.80 26.65 30.98
N CYS A 64 -4.15 25.40 30.66
CA CYS A 64 -5.05 25.08 29.56
C CYS A 64 -6.20 24.19 30.04
N MET A 65 -7.44 24.68 30.03
CA MET A 65 -8.65 23.88 30.22
C MET A 65 -9.53 24.13 29.00
N ILE A 66 -9.53 23.23 28.02
CA ILE A 66 -10.31 23.40 26.78
C ILE A 66 -11.15 22.16 26.42
N SER A 67 -10.85 20.93 26.89
CA SER A 67 -11.71 19.76 26.65
C SER A 67 -11.63 18.67 27.74
N ASN A 68 -12.66 17.83 27.84
CA ASN A 68 -12.74 16.71 28.80
C ASN A 68 -11.80 15.54 28.47
N ASP A 69 -11.24 15.51 27.26
CA ASP A 69 -10.43 14.40 26.74
C ASP A 69 -8.92 14.61 26.90
N MET A 70 -8.53 15.72 27.53
CA MET A 70 -7.14 16.04 27.83
C MET A 70 -6.82 15.77 29.30
N ARG A 71 -5.58 15.37 29.57
CA ARG A 71 -5.04 15.19 30.93
C ARG A 71 -3.78 16.02 31.07
N SER A 72 -3.69 16.77 32.17
CA SER A 72 -2.49 17.49 32.54
C SER A 72 -1.41 16.52 33.01
N ILE A 73 -0.21 16.70 32.46
CA ILE A 73 0.94 15.87 32.76
C ILE A 73 2.15 16.73 33.15
N LEU A 74 3.04 16.11 33.93
CA LEU A 74 4.37 16.60 34.20
C LEU A 74 5.38 15.53 33.75
N LEU A 75 6.15 15.86 32.72
CA LEU A 75 7.32 15.08 32.33
C LEU A 75 8.46 15.45 33.28
N GLU A 76 8.98 14.46 34.00
CA GLU A 76 10.22 14.55 34.77
C GLU A 76 11.29 13.79 34.00
N VAL A 77 12.31 14.50 33.52
CA VAL A 77 13.35 13.96 32.64
C VAL A 77 14.64 13.91 33.42
N GLU A 78 15.14 12.72 33.67
CA GLU A 78 16.46 12.47 34.23
C GLU A 78 17.49 12.44 33.09
N ILE A 79 18.39 13.42 33.10
CA ILE A 79 19.44 13.60 32.11
C ILE A 79 20.74 13.07 32.69
N ASP A 80 21.29 12.06 32.02
CA ASP A 80 22.64 11.56 32.24
C ASP A 80 23.59 12.27 31.26
N SER A 81 24.41 13.18 31.77
CA SER A 81 25.35 13.97 30.97
C SER A 81 26.57 13.18 30.49
N SER A 82 26.72 11.92 30.91
CA SER A 82 27.79 11.03 30.42
C SER A 82 27.45 10.39 29.07
N LEU A 83 26.19 10.39 28.66
CA LEU A 83 25.74 9.85 27.38
C LEU A 83 26.12 10.77 26.23
N GLU A 84 27.06 10.34 25.39
CA GLU A 84 27.59 11.16 24.27
C GLU A 84 26.58 11.31 23.12
N ASN A 85 25.66 10.35 22.97
CA ASN A 85 24.71 10.30 21.86
C ASN A 85 23.39 11.05 22.15
N VAL A 86 23.19 11.54 23.38
CA VAL A 86 22.01 12.34 23.75
C VAL A 86 22.41 13.80 23.83
N ILE A 87 22.22 14.51 22.73
CA ILE A 87 22.64 15.91 22.59
C ILE A 87 21.57 16.85 23.17
N TRP A 88 21.98 17.66 24.14
CA TRP A 88 21.16 18.70 24.77
C TRP A 88 22.00 19.95 25.05
N ALA A 89 21.34 21.10 25.14
CA ALA A 89 21.99 22.39 25.40
C ALA A 89 21.22 23.24 26.42
N ASP A 90 21.96 23.96 27.25
CA ASP A 90 21.43 25.04 28.08
C ASP A 90 21.28 26.30 27.23
N ILE A 91 20.04 26.73 27.06
CA ILE A 91 19.67 27.91 26.26
C ILE A 91 19.15 29.05 27.12
N SER A 92 19.45 29.08 28.44
CA SER A 92 19.10 30.19 29.34
C SER A 92 19.39 31.58 28.78
N HIS A 93 20.47 31.72 28.02
CA HIS A 93 20.91 32.99 27.44
C HIS A 93 20.02 33.46 26.27
N ARG A 94 19.18 32.59 25.71
CA ARG A 94 18.21 32.86 24.63
C ARG A 94 16.75 32.67 25.06
N GLY A 95 16.51 31.97 26.16
CA GLY A 95 15.17 31.70 26.68
C GLY A 95 14.38 32.98 26.92
N HIS A 96 13.07 32.92 26.72
CA HIS A 96 12.17 34.06 26.94
C HIS A 96 12.16 34.49 28.42
N PHE A 97 12.41 33.55 29.34
CA PHE A 97 12.43 33.77 30.77
C PHE A 97 13.86 33.95 31.28
N LYS A 98 14.24 35.20 31.61
CA LYS A 98 15.61 35.61 32.00
C LYS A 98 16.20 34.91 33.25
N HIS A 99 15.39 34.23 34.03
CA HIS A 99 15.80 33.53 35.27
C HIS A 99 15.51 32.03 35.21
N GLU A 100 15.24 31.50 34.01
CA GLU A 100 14.96 30.09 33.81
C GLU A 100 16.17 29.38 33.20
N GLN A 101 16.47 28.21 33.77
CA GLN A 101 17.38 27.27 33.15
C GLN A 101 16.62 26.37 32.20
N GLU A 102 16.64 26.76 30.92
CA GLU A 102 15.93 26.07 29.84
C GLU A 102 16.91 25.14 29.13
N ILE A 103 16.59 23.84 29.13
CA ILE A 103 17.35 22.79 28.48
C ILE A 103 16.59 22.33 27.24
N ILE A 104 17.23 22.41 26.08
CA ILE A 104 16.68 21.93 24.82
C ILE A 104 17.42 20.68 24.35
N PHE A 105 16.65 19.68 23.93
CA PHE A 105 17.16 18.45 23.36
C PHE A 105 17.18 18.53 21.83
N ASN A 106 18.15 17.86 21.20
CA ASN A 106 18.20 17.70 19.76
C ASN A 106 17.04 16.83 19.25
N LEU A 107 16.72 16.95 17.96
CA LEU A 107 15.76 16.07 17.29
C LEU A 107 16.22 14.62 17.43
N ASN A 108 15.26 13.73 17.70
CA ASN A 108 15.47 12.29 17.89
C ASN A 108 16.22 11.89 19.17
N SER A 109 16.23 12.76 20.18
CA SER A 109 16.73 12.39 21.50
C SER A 109 15.89 11.24 22.07
N LEU A 110 16.58 10.21 22.56
CA LEU A 110 15.97 8.98 23.05
C LEU A 110 15.76 9.02 24.57
N PHE A 111 14.58 8.56 24.99
CA PHE A 111 14.21 8.46 26.39
C PHE A 111 13.61 7.09 26.70
N LYS A 112 13.94 6.55 27.86
CA LYS A 112 13.30 5.36 28.43
C LYS A 112 12.16 5.79 29.34
N ILE A 113 10.98 5.20 29.16
CA ILE A 113 9.83 5.44 30.04
C ILE A 113 10.05 4.66 31.34
N VAL A 114 10.32 5.35 32.44
CA VAL A 114 10.58 4.72 33.74
C VAL A 114 9.28 4.44 34.48
N SER A 115 8.37 5.42 34.53
CA SER A 115 7.08 5.24 35.20
C SER A 115 6.03 6.25 34.73
N VAL A 116 4.76 5.88 34.86
CA VAL A 116 3.60 6.76 34.62
C VAL A 116 2.66 6.62 35.82
N ASN A 117 2.61 7.63 36.67
CA ASN A 117 1.87 7.59 37.93
C ASN A 117 1.04 8.86 38.14
N PHE A 118 -0.11 8.75 38.79
CA PHE A 118 -0.87 9.93 39.18
C PHE A 118 -0.32 10.52 40.49
N ASP A 119 0.09 11.79 40.45
CA ASP A 119 0.60 12.51 41.62
C ASP A 119 -0.56 13.23 42.31
N SER A 120 -0.93 12.74 43.50
CA SER A 120 -2.01 13.29 44.32
C SER A 120 -1.69 14.68 44.90
N THR A 121 -0.42 15.06 44.99
CA THR A 121 0.01 16.36 45.52
C THR A 121 -0.23 17.46 44.50
N PHE A 122 0.11 17.20 43.23
CA PHE A 122 -0.04 18.17 42.15
C PHE A 122 -1.34 18.03 41.35
N GLN A 123 -2.09 16.94 41.58
CA GLN A 123 -3.33 16.58 40.88
C GLN A 123 -3.13 16.43 39.36
N LEU A 124 -2.02 15.78 38.97
CA LEU A 124 -1.65 15.56 37.56
C LEU A 124 -0.95 14.22 37.39
N TRP A 125 -0.81 13.76 36.15
CA TRP A 125 -0.03 12.56 35.85
C TRP A 125 1.45 12.91 35.73
N LYS A 126 2.29 12.23 36.50
CA LYS A 126 3.74 12.34 36.43
C LYS A 126 4.29 11.21 35.57
N ILE A 127 5.02 11.58 34.52
CA ILE A 127 5.71 10.64 33.62
C ILE A 127 7.20 10.84 33.83
N GLN A 128 7.90 9.78 34.24
CA GLN A 128 9.34 9.80 34.46
C GLN A 128 10.06 9.23 33.23
N LEU A 129 10.97 10.03 32.68
CA LEU A 129 11.80 9.71 31.54
C LEU A 129 13.26 9.70 31.96
N LYS A 130 14.05 8.81 31.37
CA LYS A 130 15.50 8.81 31.54
C LYS A 130 16.16 8.85 30.16
N THR A 131 17.15 9.71 29.95
CA THR A 131 17.95 9.70 28.73
C THR A 131 18.65 8.35 28.55
N THR A 132 18.71 7.87 27.32
CA THR A 132 19.30 6.56 27.01
C THR A 132 20.02 6.59 25.66
N ASP A 133 21.12 5.85 25.54
CA ASP A 133 21.82 5.57 24.28
C ASP A 133 21.43 4.20 23.69
N GLU A 134 20.68 3.38 24.45
CA GLU A 134 20.08 2.13 23.97
C GLU A 134 19.28 2.41 22.68
N GLY A 135 19.67 1.78 21.56
CA GLY A 135 18.99 1.92 20.27
C GLY A 135 19.46 3.07 19.37
N THR A 136 20.53 3.80 19.76
CA THR A 136 21.12 4.86 18.93
C THR A 136 21.61 4.37 17.57
N ASP A 137 22.17 3.16 17.47
CA ASP A 137 22.57 2.55 16.20
C ASP A 137 21.42 2.46 15.19
N ASN A 138 20.21 2.10 15.65
CA ASN A 138 19.03 2.00 14.79
C ASN A 138 18.55 3.37 14.32
N VAL A 139 18.64 4.39 15.18
CA VAL A 139 18.29 5.77 14.84
C VAL A 139 19.31 6.37 13.89
N GLU A 140 20.61 6.10 14.06
CA GLU A 140 21.65 6.52 13.13
C GLU A 140 21.55 5.82 11.78
N GLN A 141 21.23 4.52 11.76
CA GLN A 141 20.92 3.80 10.52
C GLN A 141 19.68 4.39 9.82
N TYR A 142 18.63 4.69 10.57
CA TYR A 142 17.43 5.32 10.02
C TYR A 142 17.69 6.75 9.50
N LEU A 143 18.42 7.55 10.27
CA LEU A 143 18.79 8.91 9.88
C LEU A 143 19.79 8.94 8.73
N SER A 144 20.72 7.98 8.65
CA SER A 144 21.60 7.83 7.50
C SER A 144 20.83 7.39 6.26
N CYS A 145 19.84 6.50 6.40
CA CYS A 145 18.92 6.15 5.32
C CYS A 145 18.13 7.37 4.84
N ILE A 146 17.51 8.14 5.76
CA ILE A 146 16.82 9.40 5.40
C ILE A 146 17.80 10.38 4.74
N LYS A 147 19.02 10.56 5.29
CA LYS A 147 20.02 11.45 4.71
C LYS A 147 20.44 11.02 3.31
N GLN A 148 20.62 9.72 3.07
CA GLN A 148 20.90 9.15 1.74
C GLN A 148 19.71 9.35 0.78
N GLN A 149 18.48 9.18 1.25
CA GLN A 149 17.29 9.47 0.46
C GLN A 149 17.14 10.97 0.15
N MET A 150 17.54 11.83 1.08
CA MET A 150 17.58 13.29 0.92
C MET A 150 18.76 13.78 0.08
N GLU A 151 19.80 12.97 -0.13
CA GLU A 151 20.98 13.35 -0.92
C GLU A 151 20.62 13.74 -2.37
N TYR A 152 19.47 13.26 -2.86
CA TYR A 152 18.96 13.52 -4.20
C TYR A 152 17.80 14.53 -4.26
N SER A 153 17.33 15.06 -3.12
CA SER A 153 16.19 15.99 -3.07
C SER A 153 16.27 17.00 -1.93
N SER A 154 15.94 18.26 -2.23
CA SER A 154 15.83 19.29 -1.19
C SER A 154 14.85 18.89 -0.10
N PRO A 155 15.13 19.21 1.19
CA PRO A 155 14.24 18.90 2.32
C PRO A 155 12.79 19.35 2.11
N ILE A 156 12.61 20.46 1.38
CA ILE A 156 11.29 21.02 1.10
C ILE A 156 10.52 20.12 0.12
N VAL A 157 11.15 19.57 -0.90
CA VAL A 157 10.45 18.67 -1.84
C VAL A 157 10.25 17.27 -1.23
N TYR A 158 11.22 16.82 -0.42
CA TYR A 158 11.18 15.51 0.22
C TYR A 158 9.91 15.28 1.06
N PHE A 159 9.41 16.30 1.76
CA PHE A 159 8.15 16.19 2.49
C PHE A 159 6.96 15.84 1.59
N GLY A 160 6.89 16.39 0.38
CA GLY A 160 5.87 16.02 -0.59
C GLY A 160 6.00 14.57 -1.07
N TRP A 161 7.23 14.07 -1.22
CA TRP A 161 7.48 12.66 -1.55
C TRP A 161 7.14 11.71 -0.41
N LEU A 162 7.38 12.10 0.86
CA LEU A 162 6.94 11.33 2.02
C LEU A 162 5.42 11.22 2.09
N LEU A 163 4.71 12.33 1.85
CA LEU A 163 3.25 12.33 1.79
C LEU A 163 2.73 11.36 0.72
N LEU A 164 3.40 11.25 -0.43
CA LEU A 164 3.05 10.31 -1.50
C LEU A 164 3.40 8.86 -1.15
N ASN A 165 4.69 8.60 -0.95
CA ASN A 165 5.23 7.24 -0.98
C ASN A 165 5.02 6.50 0.34
N GLU A 166 5.23 7.19 1.48
CA GLU A 166 5.21 6.55 2.79
C GLU A 166 3.83 6.64 3.46
N LEU A 167 3.11 7.75 3.23
CA LEU A 167 1.83 8.00 3.88
C LEU A 167 0.61 7.77 2.98
N GLY A 168 0.79 7.61 1.67
CA GLY A 168 -0.31 7.43 0.72
C GLY A 168 -1.29 8.62 0.64
N GLN A 169 -0.89 9.80 1.15
CA GLN A 169 -1.72 10.99 1.25
C GLN A 169 -1.65 11.85 -0.03
N VAL A 170 -2.04 11.26 -1.16
CA VAL A 170 -1.95 11.87 -2.51
C VAL A 170 -2.54 13.28 -2.58
N ASN A 171 -3.72 13.49 -1.97
CA ASN A 171 -4.40 14.79 -1.95
C ASN A 171 -3.66 15.87 -1.14
N GLN A 172 -2.96 15.48 -0.07
CA GLN A 172 -2.19 16.42 0.74
C GLN A 172 -0.87 16.77 0.03
N ALA A 173 -0.24 15.77 -0.59
CA ALA A 173 0.95 15.94 -1.40
C ALA A 173 0.71 16.93 -2.56
N GLU A 174 -0.42 16.80 -3.27
CA GLU A 174 -0.80 17.75 -4.33
C GLU A 174 -0.86 19.19 -3.81
N LYS A 175 -1.63 19.41 -2.73
CA LYS A 175 -1.77 20.75 -2.12
C LYS A 175 -0.42 21.32 -1.72
N TYR A 176 0.44 20.46 -1.18
CA TYR A 176 1.79 20.84 -0.77
C TYR A 176 2.65 21.25 -1.97
N PHE A 177 2.73 20.43 -3.02
CA PHE A 177 3.49 20.77 -4.22
C PHE A 177 2.94 22.01 -4.94
N GLN A 178 1.62 22.19 -5.01
CA GLN A 178 1.00 23.40 -5.57
C GLN A 178 1.32 24.64 -4.72
N MET A 179 1.36 24.51 -3.39
CA MET A 179 1.80 25.59 -2.52
C MET A 179 3.27 25.96 -2.81
N LEU A 180 4.15 24.97 -2.98
CA LEU A 180 5.56 25.21 -3.33
C LEU A 180 5.71 25.92 -4.68
N LEU A 181 4.93 25.56 -5.71
CA LEU A 181 4.94 26.27 -6.99
C LEU A 181 4.51 27.74 -6.86
N ARG A 182 3.63 28.08 -5.92
CA ARG A 182 3.16 29.46 -5.69
C ARG A 182 4.12 30.27 -4.82
N SER A 183 4.81 29.63 -3.88
CA SER A 183 5.65 30.31 -2.90
C SER A 183 7.11 30.45 -3.34
N LEU A 184 7.62 29.50 -4.12
CA LEU A 184 9.00 29.51 -4.60
C LEU A 184 9.15 30.39 -5.85
N PRO A 185 10.27 31.13 -5.98
CA PRO A 185 10.62 31.82 -7.22
C PRO A 185 10.67 30.87 -8.42
N SER A 186 10.30 31.35 -9.61
CA SER A 186 10.26 30.51 -10.83
C SER A 186 11.61 29.90 -11.24
N ASP A 187 12.72 30.49 -10.82
CA ASP A 187 14.09 30.02 -11.05
C ASP A 187 14.61 29.08 -9.97
N HIS A 188 13.86 28.88 -8.88
CA HIS A 188 14.30 28.13 -7.70
C HIS A 188 14.70 26.68 -8.05
N PRO A 189 15.83 26.15 -7.52
CA PRO A 189 16.41 24.85 -7.89
C PRO A 189 15.44 23.67 -7.78
N ASP A 190 14.46 23.76 -6.89
CA ASP A 190 13.51 22.67 -6.65
C ASP A 190 12.29 22.65 -7.57
N ILE A 191 12.01 23.72 -8.34
CA ILE A 191 10.81 23.80 -9.19
C ILE A 191 10.64 22.57 -10.11
N PRO A 192 11.69 22.07 -10.80
CA PRO A 192 11.53 20.87 -11.64
C PRO A 192 11.19 19.62 -10.83
N SER A 193 11.73 19.48 -9.61
CA SER A 193 11.40 18.37 -8.71
C SER A 193 9.96 18.46 -8.20
N VAL A 194 9.44 19.68 -8.00
CA VAL A 194 8.04 19.93 -7.67
C VAL A 194 7.13 19.51 -8.83
N TYR A 195 7.47 19.86 -10.07
CA TYR A 195 6.75 19.38 -11.25
C TYR A 195 6.77 17.84 -11.37
N ASN A 196 7.92 17.19 -11.10
CA ASN A 196 7.98 15.72 -11.03
C ASN A 196 7.06 15.17 -9.94
N GLY A 197 6.98 15.81 -8.76
CA GLY A 197 6.08 15.40 -7.68
C GLY A 197 4.61 15.51 -8.06
N ILE A 198 4.21 16.60 -8.74
CA ILE A 198 2.85 16.78 -9.27
C ILE A 198 2.55 15.77 -10.39
N GLY A 199 3.53 15.50 -11.26
CA GLY A 199 3.44 14.44 -12.26
C GLY A 199 3.15 13.08 -11.62
N ARG A 200 3.79 12.77 -10.49
CA ARG A 200 3.52 11.54 -9.72
C ARG A 200 2.11 11.54 -9.13
N VAL A 201 1.65 12.64 -8.54
CA VAL A 201 0.27 12.78 -8.05
C VAL A 201 -0.75 12.43 -9.15
N TYR A 202 -0.61 13.02 -10.33
CA TYR A 202 -1.54 12.76 -11.44
C TYR A 202 -1.41 11.34 -11.98
N SER A 203 -0.20 10.77 -12.01
CA SER A 203 0.04 9.37 -12.37
C SER A 203 -0.68 8.40 -11.44
N GLU A 204 -0.62 8.62 -10.12
CA GLU A 204 -1.34 7.80 -9.12
C GLU A 204 -2.86 7.87 -9.27
N ARG A 205 -3.39 8.97 -9.82
CA ARG A 205 -4.82 9.13 -10.12
C ARG A 205 -5.23 8.66 -11.52
N ASN A 206 -4.28 8.09 -12.28
CA ASN A 206 -4.48 7.72 -13.67
C ASN A 206 -4.88 8.91 -14.58
N GLU A 207 -4.52 10.14 -14.19
CA GLU A 207 -4.70 11.36 -14.98
C GLU A 207 -3.49 11.54 -15.93
N LEU A 208 -3.35 10.62 -16.87
CA LEU A 208 -2.11 10.42 -17.66
C LEU A 208 -1.66 11.66 -18.45
N ASP A 209 -2.58 12.43 -19.04
CA ASP A 209 -2.24 13.65 -19.79
C ASP A 209 -1.65 14.75 -18.90
N LEU A 210 -2.21 14.92 -17.70
CA LEU A 210 -1.71 15.88 -16.72
C LEU A 210 -0.38 15.41 -16.15
N ALA A 211 -0.22 14.11 -15.90
CA ALA A 211 1.06 13.54 -15.48
C ALA A 211 2.16 13.80 -16.52
N LEU A 212 1.88 13.50 -17.80
CA LEU A 212 2.80 13.71 -18.91
C LEU A 212 3.23 15.18 -19.02
N ALA A 213 2.27 16.11 -19.03
CA ALA A 213 2.57 17.55 -19.13
C ALA A 213 3.48 18.05 -17.99
N ASN A 214 3.28 17.55 -16.76
CA ASN A 214 4.12 17.92 -15.62
C ASN A 214 5.53 17.32 -15.72
N TYR A 215 5.67 16.06 -16.14
CA TYR A 215 6.99 15.45 -16.35
C TYR A 215 7.75 16.08 -17.51
N GLU A 216 7.08 16.44 -18.61
CA GLU A 216 7.67 17.18 -19.73
C GLU A 216 8.14 18.57 -19.31
N MET A 217 7.36 19.26 -18.45
CA MET A 217 7.76 20.55 -17.90
C MET A 217 9.00 20.40 -17.00
N ALA A 218 9.04 19.39 -16.13
CA ALA A 218 10.22 19.09 -15.32
C ALA A 218 11.45 18.80 -16.19
N TYR A 219 11.30 17.96 -17.22
CA TYR A 219 12.36 17.66 -18.19
C TYR A 219 12.89 18.92 -18.88
N LYS A 220 11.99 19.78 -19.38
CA LYS A 220 12.35 21.03 -20.05
C LYS A 220 13.17 21.93 -19.13
N LEU A 221 12.72 22.13 -17.89
CA LEU A 221 13.42 22.96 -16.93
C LEU A 221 14.79 22.39 -16.53
N TRP A 222 14.91 21.07 -16.41
CA TRP A 222 16.20 20.43 -16.19
C TRP A 222 17.14 20.61 -17.38
N ARG A 223 16.63 20.56 -18.62
CA ARG A 223 17.44 20.75 -19.84
C ARG A 223 17.92 22.19 -20.03
N GLU A 224 17.12 23.17 -19.65
CA GLU A 224 17.44 24.60 -19.80
C GLU A 224 18.46 25.09 -18.75
N ARG A 225 18.72 24.31 -17.70
CA ARG A 225 19.68 24.67 -16.65
C ARG A 225 21.11 24.30 -17.01
N SER A 226 22.02 25.27 -16.92
CA SER A 226 23.44 25.11 -17.26
C SER A 226 24.21 24.10 -16.38
N HIS A 227 23.73 23.80 -15.17
CA HIS A 227 24.38 22.88 -14.23
C HIS A 227 23.43 21.77 -13.75
N SER A 228 22.55 21.31 -14.65
CA SER A 228 21.63 20.22 -14.32
C SER A 228 22.39 18.91 -14.14
N ASN A 229 22.09 18.17 -13.08
CA ASN A 229 22.60 16.81 -12.91
C ASN A 229 21.97 15.92 -14.00
N PRO A 230 22.78 15.24 -14.84
CA PRO A 230 22.28 14.35 -15.89
C PRO A 230 21.27 13.30 -15.40
N SER A 231 21.40 12.81 -14.17
CA SER A 231 20.43 11.88 -13.58
C SER A 231 19.04 12.45 -13.38
N HIS A 232 18.89 13.77 -13.20
CA HIS A 232 17.57 14.39 -13.16
C HIS A 232 16.89 14.37 -14.53
N ILE A 233 17.67 14.57 -15.60
CA ILE A 233 17.16 14.50 -16.98
C ILE A 233 16.76 13.06 -17.31
N ALA A 234 17.62 12.08 -16.99
CA ALA A 234 17.33 10.66 -17.18
C ALA A 234 16.06 10.23 -16.42
N ARG A 235 15.90 10.67 -15.17
CA ARG A 235 14.71 10.38 -14.36
C ARG A 235 13.43 10.98 -14.95
N SER A 236 13.46 12.22 -15.43
CA SER A 236 12.29 12.81 -16.09
C SER A 236 11.94 12.08 -17.38
N LEU A 237 12.93 11.67 -18.19
CA LEU A 237 12.70 10.84 -19.38
C LEU A 237 12.12 9.47 -19.04
N HIS A 238 12.62 8.82 -18.00
CA HIS A 238 12.08 7.56 -17.47
C HIS A 238 10.62 7.72 -17.05
N ASN A 239 10.27 8.80 -16.33
CA ASN A 239 8.88 9.05 -15.92
C ASN A 239 7.96 9.35 -17.10
N ILE A 240 8.43 10.11 -18.10
CA ILE A 240 7.69 10.33 -19.36
C ILE A 240 7.45 8.99 -20.06
N ALA A 241 8.46 8.11 -20.11
CA ALA A 241 8.34 6.79 -20.71
C ALA A 241 7.33 5.89 -19.99
N ASN A 242 7.30 5.91 -18.64
CA ASN A 242 6.28 5.21 -17.86
C ASN A 242 4.87 5.67 -18.29
N ILE A 243 4.63 6.98 -18.34
CA ILE A 243 3.31 7.51 -18.74
C ILE A 243 2.96 7.16 -20.19
N MET A 244 3.92 7.23 -21.11
CA MET A 244 3.69 6.82 -22.51
C MET A 244 3.33 5.33 -22.61
N ARG A 245 4.00 4.47 -21.84
CA ARG A 245 3.67 3.04 -21.76
C ARG A 245 2.26 2.85 -21.22
N ASP A 246 1.92 3.51 -20.12
CA ASP A 246 0.60 3.40 -19.49
C ASP A 246 -0.54 3.91 -20.42
N LYS A 247 -0.22 4.81 -21.37
CA LYS A 247 -1.14 5.25 -22.45
C LYS A 247 -1.20 4.27 -23.64
N GLY A 248 -0.37 3.23 -23.69
CA GLY A 248 -0.26 2.30 -24.81
C GLY A 248 0.68 2.75 -25.94
N ASP A 249 1.39 3.88 -25.79
CA ASP A 249 2.33 4.42 -26.77
C ASP A 249 3.71 3.73 -26.66
N PHE A 250 3.75 2.40 -26.80
CA PHE A 250 4.92 1.56 -26.48
C PHE A 250 6.20 1.97 -27.23
N ASP A 251 6.10 2.34 -28.51
CA ASP A 251 7.28 2.73 -29.29
C ASP A 251 7.90 4.04 -28.80
N GLN A 252 7.07 5.01 -28.40
CA GLN A 252 7.56 6.27 -27.85
C GLN A 252 8.14 6.06 -26.45
N ALA A 253 7.51 5.21 -25.63
CA ALA A 253 8.02 4.82 -24.32
C ALA A 253 9.41 4.18 -24.43
N LEU A 254 9.59 3.20 -25.32
CA LEU A 254 10.88 2.55 -25.55
C LEU A 254 11.96 3.53 -25.99
N ASN A 255 11.63 4.49 -26.86
CA ASN A 255 12.59 5.53 -27.27
C ASN A 255 13.01 6.40 -26.07
N LYS A 256 12.06 6.81 -25.23
CA LYS A 256 12.35 7.62 -24.04
C LYS A 256 13.14 6.87 -22.97
N TYR A 257 12.88 5.58 -22.76
CA TYR A 257 13.72 4.75 -21.90
C TYR A 257 15.14 4.61 -22.44
N ARG A 258 15.32 4.41 -23.75
CA ARG A 258 16.66 4.33 -24.36
C ARG A 258 17.43 5.65 -24.24
N GLU A 259 16.76 6.78 -24.42
CA GLU A 259 17.35 8.10 -24.15
C GLU A 259 17.80 8.22 -22.68
N ALA A 260 16.96 7.82 -21.73
CA ALA A 260 17.30 7.82 -20.30
C ALA A 260 18.47 6.88 -19.98
N LEU A 261 18.47 5.67 -20.54
CA LEU A 261 19.53 4.68 -20.35
C LEU A 261 20.87 5.18 -20.90
N THR A 262 20.86 5.81 -22.08
CA THR A 262 22.07 6.38 -22.69
C THR A 262 22.70 7.43 -21.77
N ILE A 263 21.89 8.33 -21.20
CA ILE A 263 22.38 9.33 -20.25
C ILE A 263 23.00 8.66 -19.01
N GLU A 264 22.37 7.63 -18.47
CA GLU A 264 22.92 6.91 -17.30
C GLU A 264 24.19 6.13 -17.63
N GLU A 265 24.30 5.52 -18.82
CA GLU A 265 25.50 4.82 -19.28
C GLU A 265 26.68 5.77 -19.53
N GLU A 266 26.43 6.98 -20.05
CA GLU A 266 27.47 7.99 -20.27
C GLU A 266 28.01 8.61 -18.97
N ASN A 267 27.15 8.78 -17.96
CA ASN A 267 27.51 9.50 -16.72
C ASN A 267 27.92 8.58 -15.57
N HIS A 268 27.45 7.33 -15.58
CA HIS A 268 27.80 6.31 -14.61
C HIS A 268 28.24 5.07 -15.39
N PRO A 269 29.53 4.83 -15.64
CA PRO A 269 29.95 3.69 -16.47
C PRO A 269 29.65 2.34 -15.79
N ASP A 270 29.74 2.29 -14.45
CA ASP A 270 29.45 1.09 -13.67
C ASP A 270 27.95 0.78 -13.60
N ASP A 271 27.62 -0.47 -13.29
CA ASP A 271 26.23 -0.88 -13.05
C ASP A 271 25.68 -0.15 -11.83
N ASN A 272 24.47 0.39 -11.98
CA ASN A 272 23.79 1.11 -10.93
C ASN A 272 22.30 0.79 -10.93
N LEU A 273 21.65 1.08 -9.80
CA LEU A 273 20.25 0.73 -9.57
C LEU A 273 19.30 1.40 -10.58
N GLN A 274 19.60 2.62 -11.02
CA GLN A 274 18.75 3.36 -11.96
C GLN A 274 18.77 2.71 -13.36
N LYS A 275 19.94 2.28 -13.84
CA LYS A 275 20.06 1.54 -15.10
C LYS A 275 19.27 0.24 -15.07
N ALA A 276 19.41 -0.54 -14.00
CA ALA A 276 18.70 -1.81 -13.84
C ALA A 276 17.18 -1.61 -13.91
N ILE A 277 16.65 -0.59 -13.24
CA ILE A 277 15.22 -0.24 -13.27
C ILE A 277 14.78 0.20 -14.67
N ILE A 278 15.59 1.00 -15.39
CA ILE A 278 15.25 1.41 -16.76
C ILE A 278 15.19 0.18 -17.68
N ILE A 279 16.16 -0.74 -17.59
CA ILE A 279 16.20 -1.96 -18.40
C ILE A 279 15.02 -2.87 -18.06
N GLN A 280 14.66 -3.02 -16.78
CA GLN A 280 13.47 -3.76 -16.35
C GLN A 280 12.20 -3.16 -16.98
N ASN A 281 12.04 -1.84 -16.94
CA ASN A 281 10.86 -1.20 -17.53
C ASN A 281 10.82 -1.30 -19.07
N ILE A 282 11.98 -1.30 -19.75
CA ILE A 282 12.07 -1.64 -21.18
C ILE A 282 11.54 -3.06 -21.42
N GLY A 283 11.99 -4.03 -20.60
CA GLY A 283 11.49 -5.41 -20.64
C GLY A 283 9.97 -5.49 -20.48
N ASN A 284 9.42 -4.79 -19.49
CA ASN A 284 7.98 -4.76 -19.24
C ASN A 284 7.19 -4.11 -20.39
N THR A 285 7.70 -3.03 -20.99
CA THR A 285 7.09 -2.47 -22.21
C THR A 285 7.14 -3.42 -23.40
N LEU A 286 8.20 -4.22 -23.53
CA LEU A 286 8.30 -5.24 -24.58
C LEU A 286 7.34 -6.41 -24.34
N ILE A 287 7.08 -6.79 -23.08
CA ILE A 287 6.03 -7.75 -22.72
C ILE A 287 4.67 -7.29 -23.22
N GLU A 288 4.30 -6.04 -22.92
CA GLU A 288 3.01 -5.46 -23.31
C GLU A 288 2.88 -5.34 -24.83
N LYS A 289 3.99 -5.02 -25.52
CA LYS A 289 4.06 -4.98 -26.98
C LYS A 289 4.05 -6.38 -27.63
N GLY A 290 4.33 -7.45 -26.88
CA GLY A 290 4.38 -8.83 -27.35
C GLY A 290 5.75 -9.32 -27.86
N ASP A 291 6.82 -8.54 -27.69
CA ASP A 291 8.20 -8.94 -28.04
C ASP A 291 8.84 -9.69 -26.86
N LEU A 292 8.39 -10.93 -26.65
CA LEU A 292 8.70 -11.73 -25.48
C LEU A 292 10.16 -12.25 -25.43
N ASP A 293 10.85 -12.32 -26.56
CA ASP A 293 12.26 -12.73 -26.60
C ASP A 293 13.17 -11.58 -26.14
N THR A 294 12.99 -10.39 -26.71
CA THR A 294 13.77 -9.21 -26.32
C THR A 294 13.44 -8.78 -24.89
N ALA A 295 12.19 -8.96 -24.45
CA ALA A 295 11.80 -8.73 -23.06
C ALA A 295 12.59 -9.62 -22.09
N LEU A 296 12.72 -10.90 -22.40
CA LEU A 296 13.45 -11.86 -21.56
C LEU A 296 14.93 -11.49 -21.44
N ASP A 297 15.56 -11.10 -22.54
CA ASP A 297 16.96 -10.65 -22.54
C ASP A 297 17.16 -9.40 -21.66
N CYS A 298 16.24 -8.43 -21.79
CA CYS A 298 16.28 -7.21 -20.97
C CYS A 298 16.09 -7.53 -19.48
N LEU A 299 15.07 -8.33 -19.13
CA LEU A 299 14.78 -8.68 -17.74
C LEU A 299 15.88 -9.54 -17.11
N SER A 300 16.47 -10.47 -17.86
CA SER A 300 17.60 -11.27 -17.38
C SER A 300 18.82 -10.38 -17.08
N ARG A 301 19.13 -9.43 -17.98
CA ARG A 301 20.19 -8.44 -17.73
C ARG A 301 19.88 -7.57 -16.51
N ALA A 302 18.63 -7.14 -16.34
CA ALA A 302 18.23 -6.36 -15.18
C ALA A 302 18.36 -7.16 -13.88
N LEU A 303 17.96 -8.44 -13.88
CA LEU A 303 18.09 -9.33 -12.74
C LEU A 303 19.55 -9.50 -12.32
N ASP A 304 20.44 -9.81 -13.28
CA ASP A 304 21.89 -9.96 -13.02
C ASP A 304 22.47 -8.70 -12.36
N MET A 305 22.09 -7.52 -12.85
CA MET A 305 22.52 -6.24 -12.26
C MET A 305 21.95 -6.06 -10.84
N LEU A 306 20.67 -6.35 -10.62
CA LEU A 306 20.02 -6.20 -9.31
C LEU A 306 20.64 -7.14 -8.27
N GLU A 307 20.92 -8.39 -8.64
CA GLU A 307 21.58 -9.38 -7.75
C GLU A 307 23.01 -8.97 -7.39
N HIS A 308 23.71 -8.25 -8.27
CA HIS A 308 25.04 -7.72 -7.98
C HIS A 308 25.02 -6.46 -7.10
N ILE A 309 24.00 -5.60 -7.26
CA ILE A 309 23.93 -4.28 -6.58
C ILE A 309 23.27 -4.38 -5.21
N LEU A 310 22.25 -5.22 -5.07
CA LEU A 310 21.36 -5.26 -3.91
C LEU A 310 21.64 -6.49 -3.04
N PRO A 311 21.27 -6.45 -1.75
CA PRO A 311 21.23 -7.66 -0.93
C PRO A 311 20.35 -8.73 -1.59
N GLU A 312 20.72 -10.00 -1.42
CA GLU A 312 20.05 -11.17 -2.03
C GLU A 312 18.53 -11.17 -1.82
N GLN A 313 18.05 -10.62 -0.71
CA GLN A 313 16.65 -10.59 -0.29
C GLN A 313 16.01 -9.21 -0.49
N HIS A 314 16.27 -8.55 -1.62
CA HIS A 314 15.71 -7.22 -1.89
C HIS A 314 14.41 -7.31 -2.72
N PRO A 315 13.30 -6.62 -2.34
CA PRO A 315 12.02 -6.69 -3.06
C PRO A 315 12.09 -6.40 -4.57
N LYS A 316 13.02 -5.55 -5.01
CA LYS A 316 13.26 -5.29 -6.45
C LYS A 316 13.72 -6.51 -7.24
N ILE A 317 14.50 -7.40 -6.63
CA ILE A 317 14.88 -8.68 -7.26
C ILE A 317 13.61 -9.52 -7.43
N SER A 318 12.70 -9.49 -6.44
CA SER A 318 11.46 -10.27 -6.42
C SER A 318 10.53 -9.86 -7.55
N THR A 319 10.31 -8.55 -7.69
CA THR A 319 9.55 -8.00 -8.80
C THR A 319 10.14 -8.41 -10.15
N CYS A 320 11.48 -8.39 -10.30
CA CYS A 320 12.11 -8.77 -11.56
C CYS A 320 11.95 -10.27 -11.87
N LEU A 321 12.04 -11.15 -10.86
CA LEU A 321 11.71 -12.57 -11.01
C LEU A 321 10.25 -12.78 -11.45
N GLY A 322 9.32 -12.04 -10.86
CA GLY A 322 7.92 -12.05 -11.26
C GLY A 322 7.70 -11.61 -12.71
N ASP A 323 8.39 -10.55 -13.14
CA ASP A 323 8.32 -10.06 -14.53
C ASP A 323 8.83 -11.13 -15.52
N ILE A 324 9.91 -11.83 -15.18
CA ILE A 324 10.41 -12.97 -15.98
C ILE A 324 9.40 -14.12 -16.02
N GLY A 325 8.76 -14.43 -14.87
CA GLY A 325 7.67 -15.39 -14.80
C GLY A 325 6.52 -15.06 -15.77
N SER A 326 6.15 -13.78 -15.88
CA SER A 326 5.13 -13.29 -16.80
C SER A 326 5.51 -13.49 -18.28
N VAL A 327 6.79 -13.30 -18.63
CA VAL A 327 7.28 -13.61 -19.98
C VAL A 327 7.05 -15.09 -20.32
N TYR A 328 7.43 -16.00 -19.43
CA TYR A 328 7.26 -17.44 -19.64
C TYR A 328 5.79 -17.84 -19.68
N GLU A 329 4.95 -17.23 -18.85
CA GLU A 329 3.51 -17.45 -18.87
C GLU A 329 2.89 -17.05 -20.21
N LYS A 330 3.23 -15.87 -20.76
CA LYS A 330 2.79 -15.41 -22.08
C LYS A 330 3.34 -16.26 -23.23
N LYS A 331 4.48 -16.92 -23.03
CA LYS A 331 5.02 -17.94 -23.94
C LYS A 331 4.36 -19.31 -23.79
N ASN A 332 3.40 -19.48 -22.87
CA ASN A 332 2.79 -20.76 -22.50
C ASN A 332 3.79 -21.79 -21.94
N ASP A 333 4.97 -21.36 -21.46
CA ASP A 333 5.92 -22.20 -20.71
C ASP A 333 5.56 -22.11 -19.22
N PHE A 334 4.43 -22.71 -18.86
CA PHE A 334 3.85 -22.60 -17.52
C PHE A 334 4.74 -23.20 -16.43
N GLU A 335 5.53 -24.23 -16.74
CA GLU A 335 6.47 -24.82 -15.79
C GLU A 335 7.54 -23.81 -15.35
N LYS A 336 8.17 -23.13 -16.31
CA LYS A 336 9.13 -22.07 -15.97
C LYS A 336 8.49 -20.87 -15.32
N ALA A 337 7.29 -20.47 -15.77
CA ALA A 337 6.55 -19.38 -15.14
C ALA A 337 6.33 -19.66 -13.65
N LEU A 338 5.87 -20.86 -13.31
CA LEU A 338 5.70 -21.31 -11.93
C LEU A 338 7.02 -21.32 -11.15
N ASP A 339 8.12 -21.80 -11.74
CA ASP A 339 9.45 -21.77 -11.09
C ASP A 339 9.85 -20.35 -10.69
N TYR A 340 9.64 -19.36 -11.55
CA TYR A 340 9.96 -17.96 -11.25
C TYR A 340 8.97 -17.33 -10.24
N TYR A 341 7.67 -17.59 -10.38
CA TYR A 341 6.67 -17.08 -9.43
C TYR A 341 6.83 -17.69 -8.02
N HIS A 342 7.25 -18.96 -7.90
CA HIS A 342 7.58 -19.55 -6.61
C HIS A 342 8.81 -18.89 -5.97
N LYS A 343 9.82 -18.51 -6.76
CA LYS A 343 10.98 -17.76 -6.26
C LYS A 343 10.60 -16.34 -5.82
N GLU A 344 9.74 -15.65 -6.57
CA GLU A 344 9.16 -14.35 -6.17
C GLU A 344 8.46 -14.48 -4.81
N LEU A 345 7.50 -15.42 -4.67
CA LEU A 345 6.74 -15.59 -3.44
C LEU A 345 7.63 -15.99 -2.25
N ASP A 346 8.59 -16.91 -2.43
CA ASP A 346 9.47 -17.36 -1.34
C ASP A 346 10.40 -16.23 -0.86
N MET A 347 10.79 -15.32 -1.75
CA MET A 347 11.57 -14.15 -1.36
C MET A 347 10.69 -13.12 -0.65
N ASP A 348 9.51 -12.81 -1.19
CA ASP A 348 8.58 -11.87 -0.57
C ASP A 348 8.12 -12.36 0.81
N GLU A 349 7.90 -13.68 1.01
CA GLU A 349 7.57 -14.27 2.31
C GLU A 349 8.69 -14.12 3.35
N ARG A 350 9.95 -14.00 2.92
CA ARG A 350 11.10 -13.78 3.81
C ARG A 350 11.31 -12.30 4.16
N CYS A 351 10.90 -11.40 3.27
CA CYS A 351 11.24 -9.98 3.37
C CYS A 351 10.09 -9.09 3.83
N LEU A 352 8.85 -9.52 3.64
CA LEU A 352 7.66 -8.70 3.85
C LEU A 352 6.86 -9.16 5.07
N PRO A 353 6.16 -8.24 5.77
CA PRO A 353 5.19 -8.59 6.79
C PRO A 353 4.15 -9.59 6.28
N SER A 354 3.61 -10.42 7.19
CA SER A 354 2.74 -11.53 6.82
C SER A 354 1.45 -11.09 6.13
N ASP A 355 1.00 -9.84 6.33
CA ASP A 355 -0.18 -9.23 5.76
C ASP A 355 0.10 -8.33 4.54
N HIS A 356 1.35 -8.28 4.06
CA HIS A 356 1.71 -7.42 2.95
C HIS A 356 0.94 -7.78 1.66
N PRO A 357 0.37 -6.81 0.93
CA PRO A 357 -0.46 -7.06 -0.25
C PRO A 357 0.22 -7.88 -1.36
N HIS A 358 1.55 -7.74 -1.51
CA HIS A 358 2.31 -8.50 -2.50
C HIS A 358 2.16 -10.01 -2.34
N LEU A 359 2.19 -10.53 -1.12
CA LEU A 359 2.07 -11.97 -0.86
C LEU A 359 0.77 -12.55 -1.42
N SER A 360 -0.32 -11.79 -1.33
CA SER A 360 -1.59 -12.19 -1.92
C SER A 360 -1.59 -12.13 -3.45
N ARG A 361 -0.88 -11.15 -4.02
CA ARG A 361 -0.73 -11.00 -5.48
C ARG A 361 0.09 -12.15 -6.04
N ASP A 362 1.22 -12.49 -5.43
CA ASP A 362 2.13 -13.52 -5.93
C ASP A 362 1.47 -14.90 -5.83
N LEU A 363 0.77 -15.17 -4.72
CA LEU A 363 -0.08 -16.36 -4.61
C LEU A 363 -1.15 -16.42 -5.71
N LYS A 364 -1.79 -15.29 -6.02
CA LYS A 364 -2.79 -15.23 -7.11
C LYS A 364 -2.17 -15.53 -8.47
N LYS A 365 -0.98 -15.00 -8.78
CA LYS A 365 -0.24 -15.30 -10.02
C LYS A 365 -0.04 -16.80 -10.17
N ILE A 366 0.54 -17.45 -9.16
CA ILE A 366 0.78 -18.91 -9.14
C ILE A 366 -0.52 -19.69 -9.37
N VAL A 367 -1.59 -19.31 -8.67
CA VAL A 367 -2.90 -19.97 -8.79
C VAL A 367 -3.48 -19.84 -10.19
N ILE A 368 -3.45 -18.64 -10.79
CA ILE A 368 -3.91 -18.40 -12.16
C ILE A 368 -3.08 -19.20 -13.16
N THR A 369 -1.76 -19.24 -12.99
CA THR A 369 -0.87 -19.99 -13.88
C THR A 369 -1.15 -21.49 -13.79
N TYR A 370 -1.38 -22.06 -12.59
CA TYR A 370 -1.82 -23.45 -12.49
C TYR A 370 -3.18 -23.70 -13.16
N LYS A 371 -4.14 -22.76 -13.07
CA LYS A 371 -5.43 -22.87 -13.77
C LYS A 371 -5.24 -22.90 -15.29
N LYS A 372 -4.45 -21.97 -15.85
CA LYS A 372 -4.11 -21.94 -17.29
C LYS A 372 -3.38 -23.21 -17.73
N TYR A 373 -2.57 -23.77 -16.84
CA TYR A 373 -1.87 -25.03 -17.07
C TYR A 373 -2.73 -26.28 -16.82
N GLU A 374 -4.02 -26.11 -16.49
CA GLU A 374 -4.98 -27.18 -16.18
C GLU A 374 -4.58 -28.10 -15.00
N LYS A 375 -3.60 -27.70 -14.17
CA LYS A 375 -3.14 -28.45 -13.00
C LYS A 375 -3.87 -28.02 -11.71
N VAL A 376 -5.20 -28.09 -11.74
CA VAL A 376 -6.10 -27.66 -10.67
C VAL A 376 -5.79 -28.32 -9.32
N ASP A 377 -5.48 -29.62 -9.31
CA ASP A 377 -5.24 -30.35 -8.06
C ASP A 377 -3.94 -29.91 -7.39
N GLN A 378 -2.90 -29.60 -8.16
CA GLN A 378 -1.64 -29.05 -7.64
C GLN A 378 -1.82 -27.64 -7.10
N ALA A 379 -2.66 -26.81 -7.74
CA ALA A 379 -3.01 -25.49 -7.25
C ALA A 379 -3.70 -25.56 -5.88
N LEU A 380 -4.65 -26.48 -5.72
CA LEU A 380 -5.34 -26.69 -4.45
C LEU A 380 -4.39 -27.23 -3.38
N GLU A 381 -3.52 -28.19 -3.71
CA GLU A 381 -2.52 -28.71 -2.78
C GLU A 381 -1.58 -27.59 -2.30
N PHE A 382 -1.10 -26.76 -3.21
CA PHE A 382 -0.26 -25.61 -2.88
C PHE A 382 -0.97 -24.60 -1.96
N CYS A 383 -2.22 -24.23 -2.28
CA CYS A 383 -3.01 -23.36 -1.42
C CYS A 383 -3.29 -23.98 -0.04
N CYS A 384 -3.55 -25.29 0.04
CA CYS A 384 -3.72 -25.99 1.31
C CYS A 384 -2.45 -25.90 2.17
N GLN A 385 -1.27 -26.15 1.58
CA GLN A 385 0.01 -26.04 2.30
C GLN A 385 0.24 -24.62 2.83
N LYS A 386 -0.06 -23.59 2.01
CA LYS A 386 0.04 -22.19 2.45
C LYS A 386 -0.97 -21.85 3.54
N LEU A 387 -2.21 -22.30 3.41
CA LEU A 387 -3.27 -22.10 4.40
C LEU A 387 -2.90 -22.73 5.75
N ASP A 388 -2.36 -23.94 5.74
CA ASP A 388 -1.93 -24.63 6.96
C ASP A 388 -0.79 -23.89 7.65
N LEU A 389 0.22 -23.44 6.90
CA LEU A 389 1.29 -22.60 7.45
C LEU A 389 0.73 -21.32 8.07
N GLN A 390 -0.15 -20.60 7.36
CA GLN A 390 -0.76 -19.36 7.84
C GLN A 390 -1.57 -19.55 9.12
N ARG A 391 -2.26 -20.68 9.27
CA ARG A 391 -3.01 -21.04 10.49
C ARG A 391 -2.10 -21.34 11.68
N THR A 392 -0.85 -21.76 11.46
CA THR A 392 0.10 -22.03 12.56
C THR A 392 0.72 -20.76 13.14
N ILE A 393 0.73 -19.66 12.40
CA ILE A 393 1.36 -18.39 12.81
C ILE A 393 0.38 -17.61 13.71
N PRO A 394 0.70 -17.38 15.00
CA PRO A 394 -0.15 -16.59 15.90
C PRO A 394 -0.14 -15.11 15.48
N GLY A 395 -1.31 -14.48 15.33
CA GLY A 395 -1.41 -13.06 14.96
C GLY A 395 -2.69 -12.75 14.17
N ASN A 396 -2.81 -11.52 13.68
CA ASN A 396 -3.97 -11.08 12.89
C ASN A 396 -3.90 -11.51 11.41
N ASN A 397 -3.62 -12.80 11.14
CA ASN A 397 -3.52 -13.35 9.78
C ASN A 397 -4.88 -13.59 9.11
N HIS A 398 -5.98 -13.11 9.69
CA HIS A 398 -7.35 -13.34 9.22
C HIS A 398 -7.54 -12.90 7.77
N SER A 399 -7.01 -11.74 7.36
CA SER A 399 -7.12 -11.26 5.97
C SER A 399 -6.33 -12.15 5.00
N ARG A 400 -5.10 -12.55 5.36
CA ARG A 400 -4.27 -13.44 4.53
C ARG A 400 -4.90 -14.82 4.34
N ILE A 401 -5.43 -15.39 5.41
CA ILE A 401 -6.17 -16.66 5.37
C ILE A 401 -7.39 -16.54 4.47
N ALA A 402 -8.17 -15.47 4.61
CA ALA A 402 -9.33 -15.20 3.78
C ALA A 402 -8.97 -15.08 2.29
N LYS A 403 -7.93 -14.32 1.95
CA LYS A 403 -7.44 -14.18 0.56
C LYS A 403 -6.99 -15.52 -0.03
N THR A 404 -6.32 -16.37 0.76
CA THR A 404 -5.94 -17.73 0.34
C THR A 404 -7.17 -18.61 0.08
N LEU A 405 -8.16 -18.58 0.97
CA LEU A 405 -9.43 -19.30 0.80
C LEU A 405 -10.23 -18.80 -0.42
N MET A 406 -10.25 -17.49 -0.66
CA MET A 406 -10.85 -16.92 -1.88
C MET A 406 -10.16 -17.45 -3.14
N ASN A 407 -8.83 -17.52 -3.16
CA ASN A 407 -8.11 -18.12 -4.28
C ASN A 407 -8.50 -19.61 -4.45
N MET A 408 -8.61 -20.39 -3.38
CA MET A 408 -9.11 -21.78 -3.45
C MET A 408 -10.52 -21.88 -4.03
N ALA A 409 -11.40 -20.95 -3.67
CA ALA A 409 -12.73 -20.87 -4.23
C ALA A 409 -12.69 -20.61 -5.76
N THR A 410 -11.86 -19.66 -6.21
CA THR A 410 -11.70 -19.38 -7.66
C THR A 410 -11.10 -20.54 -8.46
N ILE A 411 -10.35 -21.44 -7.82
CA ILE A 411 -9.81 -22.65 -8.45
C ILE A 411 -10.92 -23.67 -8.70
N ILE A 412 -11.85 -23.83 -7.75
CA ILE A 412 -12.85 -24.89 -7.79
C ILE A 412 -14.23 -24.45 -8.27
N GLU A 413 -14.48 -23.14 -8.46
CA GLU A 413 -15.81 -22.61 -8.79
C GLU A 413 -16.40 -23.19 -10.09
N GLU A 414 -15.56 -23.47 -11.09
CA GLU A 414 -15.98 -24.14 -12.33
C GLU A 414 -16.33 -25.62 -12.14
N LYS A 415 -15.71 -26.29 -11.15
CA LYS A 415 -15.93 -27.72 -10.88
C LYS A 415 -17.06 -27.97 -9.87
N SER A 416 -17.24 -27.09 -8.88
CA SER A 416 -18.19 -27.29 -7.80
C SER A 416 -18.58 -25.99 -7.09
N LEU A 417 -19.78 -25.50 -7.41
CA LEU A 417 -20.45 -24.39 -6.72
C LEU A 417 -20.39 -24.55 -5.19
N ASN A 418 -20.83 -25.71 -4.69
CA ASN A 418 -20.96 -25.94 -3.24
C ASN A 418 -19.61 -25.87 -2.52
N LYS A 419 -18.53 -26.39 -3.12
CA LYS A 419 -17.19 -26.31 -2.50
C LYS A 419 -16.65 -24.88 -2.55
N ALA A 420 -16.81 -24.18 -3.68
CA ALA A 420 -16.38 -22.78 -3.81
C ALA A 420 -17.10 -21.87 -2.81
N VAL A 421 -18.42 -21.99 -2.69
CA VAL A 421 -19.20 -21.24 -1.69
C VAL A 421 -18.73 -21.53 -0.27
N ARG A 422 -18.42 -22.79 0.08
CA ARG A 422 -17.88 -23.14 1.39
C ARG A 422 -16.56 -22.41 1.69
N TYR A 423 -15.65 -22.33 0.73
CA TYR A 423 -14.40 -21.58 0.90
C TYR A 423 -14.64 -20.08 1.08
N TYR A 424 -15.53 -19.47 0.30
CA TYR A 424 -15.90 -18.06 0.48
C TYR A 424 -16.57 -17.79 1.84
N GLN A 425 -17.47 -18.68 2.29
CA GLN A 425 -18.10 -18.59 3.61
C GLN A 425 -17.06 -18.70 4.74
N GLU A 426 -16.10 -19.62 4.59
CA GLU A 426 -14.99 -19.73 5.54
C GLU A 426 -14.15 -18.44 5.55
N ALA A 427 -13.82 -17.89 4.37
CA ALA A 427 -13.08 -16.64 4.24
C ALA A 427 -13.79 -15.48 4.96
N LEU A 428 -15.10 -15.31 4.75
CA LEU A 428 -15.91 -14.31 5.46
C LEU A 428 -15.86 -14.49 6.97
N SER A 429 -15.90 -15.73 7.46
CA SER A 429 -15.82 -16.01 8.90
C SER A 429 -14.48 -15.60 9.52
N TYR A 430 -13.38 -15.67 8.75
CA TYR A 430 -12.08 -15.16 9.19
C TYR A 430 -12.07 -13.63 9.18
N LEU A 431 -12.56 -12.99 8.11
CA LEU A 431 -12.61 -11.52 8.01
C LEU A 431 -13.44 -10.89 9.14
N GLN A 432 -14.54 -11.52 9.55
CA GLN A 432 -15.38 -11.08 10.66
C GLN A 432 -14.71 -11.20 12.05
N LYS A 433 -13.78 -12.16 12.21
CA LYS A 433 -13.04 -12.37 13.47
C LYS A 433 -11.83 -11.45 13.60
N SER A 434 -11.43 -10.78 12.52
CA SER A 434 -10.32 -9.84 12.52
C SER A 434 -10.59 -8.66 13.46
N THR A 435 -9.57 -8.22 14.19
CA THR A 435 -9.64 -7.03 15.07
C THR A 435 -9.76 -5.73 14.28
N GLN A 436 -9.29 -5.73 13.03
CA GLN A 436 -9.54 -4.71 12.03
C GLN A 436 -10.40 -5.33 10.93
N ILE A 437 -11.65 -4.92 10.84
CA ILE A 437 -12.57 -5.44 9.83
C ILE A 437 -12.07 -4.98 8.46
N ASP A 438 -11.61 -5.93 7.66
CA ASP A 438 -11.18 -5.70 6.29
C ASP A 438 -12.43 -5.71 5.38
N HIS A 439 -13.11 -4.56 5.36
CA HIS A 439 -14.34 -4.38 4.60
C HIS A 439 -14.14 -4.48 3.08
N ARG A 440 -12.94 -4.17 2.58
CA ARG A 440 -12.62 -4.28 1.15
C ARG A 440 -12.60 -5.74 0.73
N THR A 441 -11.79 -6.57 1.39
CA THR A 441 -11.72 -8.01 1.09
C THR A 441 -13.07 -8.69 1.33
N MET A 442 -13.85 -8.20 2.31
CA MET A 442 -15.22 -8.68 2.56
C MET A 442 -16.16 -8.38 1.39
N ALA A 443 -16.13 -7.15 0.85
CA ALA A 443 -16.92 -6.76 -0.31
C ALA A 443 -16.54 -7.60 -1.55
N GLU A 444 -15.24 -7.82 -1.78
CA GLU A 444 -14.75 -8.68 -2.86
C GLU A 444 -15.24 -10.13 -2.72
N CYS A 445 -15.23 -10.67 -1.50
CA CYS A 445 -15.72 -12.02 -1.21
C CYS A 445 -17.23 -12.15 -1.44
N LEU A 446 -18.02 -11.17 -0.99
CA LEU A 446 -19.47 -11.13 -1.21
C LEU A 446 -19.81 -10.98 -2.69
N ALA A 447 -19.11 -10.10 -3.41
CA ALA A 447 -19.27 -9.93 -4.85
C ALA A 447 -18.94 -11.21 -5.62
N ALA A 448 -17.90 -11.93 -5.21
CA ALA A 448 -17.53 -13.21 -5.82
C ALA A 448 -18.61 -14.29 -5.61
N MET A 449 -19.18 -14.41 -4.41
CA MET A 449 -20.31 -15.31 -4.18
C MET A 449 -21.55 -14.89 -4.97
N GLY A 450 -21.84 -13.59 -5.02
CA GLY A 450 -22.94 -13.04 -5.81
C GLY A 450 -22.83 -13.39 -7.30
N ARG A 451 -21.64 -13.19 -7.89
CA ARG A 451 -21.32 -13.63 -9.25
C ARG A 451 -21.56 -15.12 -9.43
N LEU A 452 -21.04 -15.93 -8.51
CA LEU A 452 -21.12 -17.39 -8.58
C LEU A 452 -22.59 -17.88 -8.53
N TYR A 453 -23.41 -17.37 -7.62
CA TYR A 453 -24.84 -17.68 -7.59
C TYR A 453 -25.56 -17.20 -8.86
N GLY A 454 -25.17 -16.05 -9.41
CA GLY A 454 -25.69 -15.52 -10.68
C GLY A 454 -25.40 -16.43 -11.87
N MET A 455 -24.16 -16.94 -11.98
CA MET A 455 -23.78 -17.94 -13.01
C MET A 455 -24.64 -19.20 -12.94
N HIS A 456 -24.99 -19.63 -11.72
CA HIS A 456 -25.86 -20.78 -11.47
C HIS A 456 -27.36 -20.43 -11.43
N LYS A 457 -27.75 -19.27 -11.96
CA LYS A 457 -29.15 -18.81 -12.12
C LYS A 457 -29.93 -18.68 -10.81
N SER A 458 -29.25 -18.59 -9.67
CA SER A 458 -29.83 -18.36 -8.35
C SER A 458 -29.87 -16.85 -8.04
N PHE A 459 -30.62 -16.10 -8.86
CA PHE A 459 -30.55 -14.64 -8.90
C PHE A 459 -30.99 -13.94 -7.60
N ASP A 460 -31.94 -14.51 -6.86
CA ASP A 460 -32.39 -13.91 -5.60
C ASP A 460 -31.29 -13.94 -4.53
N ILE A 461 -30.55 -15.05 -4.42
CA ILE A 461 -29.41 -15.21 -3.51
C ILE A 461 -28.24 -14.36 -4.00
N ALA A 462 -28.00 -14.33 -5.31
CA ALA A 462 -26.99 -13.47 -5.92
C ALA A 462 -27.21 -11.99 -5.57
N LEU A 463 -28.45 -11.50 -5.69
CA LEU A 463 -28.82 -10.13 -5.35
C LEU A 463 -28.56 -9.80 -3.89
N GLN A 464 -28.83 -10.72 -2.96
CA GLN A 464 -28.55 -10.50 -1.53
C GLN A 464 -27.07 -10.20 -1.29
N TYR A 465 -26.18 -11.05 -1.81
CA TYR A 465 -24.74 -10.85 -1.65
C TYR A 465 -24.20 -9.64 -2.41
N LEU A 466 -24.68 -9.39 -3.63
CA LEU A 466 -24.24 -8.24 -4.43
C LEU A 466 -24.66 -6.90 -3.82
N LEU A 467 -25.88 -6.81 -3.27
CA LEU A 467 -26.35 -5.59 -2.61
C LEU A 467 -25.57 -5.31 -1.33
N GLU A 468 -25.20 -6.35 -0.57
CA GLU A 468 -24.33 -6.22 0.60
C GLU A 468 -22.91 -5.78 0.21
N ALA A 469 -22.33 -6.37 -0.86
CA ALA A 469 -21.05 -5.94 -1.41
C ALA A 469 -21.07 -4.47 -1.85
N LEU A 470 -22.13 -4.04 -2.55
CA LEU A 470 -22.30 -2.65 -2.99
C LEU A 470 -22.39 -1.69 -1.79
N HIS A 471 -23.10 -2.08 -0.73
CA HIS A 471 -23.18 -1.28 0.49
C HIS A 471 -21.81 -1.06 1.12
N LEU A 472 -20.99 -2.12 1.23
CA LEU A 472 -19.62 -2.00 1.72
C LEU A 472 -18.75 -1.14 0.81
N HIS A 473 -18.85 -1.30 -0.51
CA HIS A 473 -18.10 -0.47 -1.45
C HIS A 473 -18.46 1.02 -1.33
N HIS A 474 -19.72 1.39 -1.14
CA HIS A 474 -20.12 2.79 -0.95
C HIS A 474 -19.57 3.43 0.34
N ILE A 475 -19.20 2.64 1.35
CA ILE A 475 -18.60 3.16 2.59
C ILE A 475 -17.13 3.54 2.37
N PHE A 476 -16.40 2.79 1.55
CA PHE A 476 -14.92 2.86 1.50
C PHE A 476 -14.34 3.28 0.15
N LEU A 477 -15.08 3.10 -0.94
CA LEU A 477 -14.69 3.50 -2.27
C LEU A 477 -15.43 4.76 -2.68
N SER A 478 -14.81 5.58 -3.54
CA SER A 478 -15.54 6.65 -4.19
C SER A 478 -16.66 6.05 -5.05
N CYS A 479 -17.78 6.77 -5.19
CA CYS A 479 -18.91 6.33 -6.04
C CYS A 479 -18.51 6.09 -7.50
N ASN A 480 -17.35 6.61 -7.93
CA ASN A 480 -16.81 6.44 -9.29
C ASN A 480 -15.80 5.28 -9.40
N HIS A 481 -15.67 4.43 -8.37
CA HIS A 481 -14.73 3.31 -8.41
C HIS A 481 -15.20 2.20 -9.35
N LEU A 482 -14.26 1.56 -10.05
CA LEU A 482 -14.57 0.50 -11.03
C LEU A 482 -15.24 -0.72 -10.41
N ASP A 483 -14.86 -1.11 -9.18
CA ASP A 483 -15.55 -2.19 -8.44
C ASP A 483 -17.03 -1.89 -8.22
N VAL A 484 -17.40 -0.62 -7.98
CA VAL A 484 -18.80 -0.19 -7.87
C VAL A 484 -19.51 -0.37 -9.21
N ALA A 485 -18.86 0.02 -10.31
CA ALA A 485 -19.40 -0.17 -11.65
C ALA A 485 -19.64 -1.65 -11.99
N TYR A 486 -18.70 -2.53 -11.61
CA TYR A 486 -18.80 -3.96 -11.83
C TYR A 486 -19.91 -4.61 -11.01
N VAL A 487 -19.98 -4.31 -9.71
CA VAL A 487 -21.05 -4.84 -8.85
C VAL A 487 -22.43 -4.34 -9.31
N ASN A 488 -22.55 -3.06 -9.70
CA ASN A 488 -23.77 -2.53 -10.31
C ASN A 488 -24.16 -3.27 -11.59
N GLN A 489 -23.19 -3.58 -12.46
CA GLN A 489 -23.46 -4.38 -13.65
C GLN A 489 -24.01 -5.77 -13.31
N LEU A 490 -23.39 -6.48 -12.36
CA LEU A 490 -23.85 -7.81 -11.92
C LEU A 490 -25.26 -7.76 -11.31
N ILE A 491 -25.57 -6.72 -10.54
CA ILE A 491 -26.91 -6.47 -10.00
C ILE A 491 -27.91 -6.23 -11.14
N GLY A 492 -27.53 -5.43 -12.13
CA GLY A 492 -28.32 -5.17 -13.34
C GLY A 492 -28.67 -6.46 -14.08
N ILE A 493 -27.69 -7.34 -14.30
CA ILE A 493 -27.88 -8.67 -14.91
C ILE A 493 -28.85 -9.52 -14.07
N CYS A 494 -28.73 -9.52 -12.75
CA CYS A 494 -29.64 -10.28 -11.89
C CYS A 494 -31.08 -9.75 -11.96
N TYR A 495 -31.27 -8.42 -11.99
CA TYR A 495 -32.60 -7.82 -12.14
C TYR A 495 -33.21 -8.02 -13.53
N GLN A 496 -32.39 -8.03 -14.58
CA GLN A 496 -32.82 -8.39 -15.93
C GLN A 496 -33.39 -9.81 -15.96
N ASN A 497 -32.73 -10.77 -15.31
CA ASN A 497 -33.18 -12.17 -15.26
C ASN A 497 -34.38 -12.41 -14.32
N THR A 498 -34.62 -11.52 -13.35
CA THR A 498 -35.82 -11.55 -12.48
C THR A 498 -36.97 -10.69 -13.03
N ASN A 499 -36.88 -10.22 -14.29
CA ASN A 499 -37.87 -9.37 -14.97
C ASN A 499 -38.18 -8.02 -14.29
N ASN A 500 -37.26 -7.50 -13.47
CA ASN A 500 -37.38 -6.17 -12.89
C ASN A 500 -36.64 -5.14 -13.76
N LYS A 501 -37.27 -4.77 -14.88
CA LYS A 501 -36.68 -3.86 -15.87
C LYS A 501 -36.29 -2.49 -15.28
N SER A 502 -37.07 -1.95 -14.34
CA SER A 502 -36.81 -0.64 -13.74
C SER A 502 -35.50 -0.65 -12.96
N ASN A 503 -35.29 -1.66 -12.10
CA ASN A 503 -34.06 -1.76 -11.32
C ASN A 503 -32.88 -2.13 -12.22
N ALA A 504 -33.06 -3.02 -13.19
CA ALA A 504 -32.00 -3.39 -14.11
C ALA A 504 -31.43 -2.17 -14.87
N LEU A 505 -32.32 -1.32 -15.42
CA LEU A 505 -31.92 -0.08 -16.08
C LEU A 505 -31.24 0.91 -15.13
N HIS A 506 -31.70 1.03 -13.88
CA HIS A 506 -31.06 1.90 -12.90
C HIS A 506 -29.60 1.50 -12.68
N TYR A 507 -29.34 0.24 -12.35
CA TYR A 507 -27.99 -0.25 -12.06
C TYR A 507 -27.08 -0.27 -13.30
N PHE A 508 -27.61 -0.57 -14.49
CA PHE A 508 -26.84 -0.47 -15.72
C PHE A 508 -26.44 0.97 -16.06
N ASN A 509 -27.32 1.95 -15.83
CA ASN A 509 -27.00 3.36 -16.05
C ASN A 509 -25.94 3.87 -15.07
N GLU A 510 -26.00 3.46 -13.80
CA GLU A 510 -24.96 3.77 -12.82
C GLU A 510 -23.60 3.19 -13.26
N SER A 511 -23.57 1.90 -13.64
CA SER A 511 -22.37 1.24 -14.17
C SER A 511 -21.80 1.93 -15.42
N LEU A 512 -22.66 2.27 -16.39
CA LEU A 512 -22.27 2.99 -17.60
C LEU A 512 -21.70 4.37 -17.32
N SER A 513 -22.26 5.09 -16.35
CA SER A 513 -21.77 6.43 -16.01
C SER A 513 -20.32 6.38 -15.55
N ILE A 514 -19.97 5.36 -14.76
CA ILE A 514 -18.62 5.13 -14.26
C ILE A 514 -17.71 4.63 -15.40
N TYR A 515 -18.10 3.59 -16.14
CA TYR A 515 -17.25 3.05 -17.21
C TYR A 515 -16.96 4.07 -18.31
N ARG A 516 -17.94 4.89 -18.71
CA ARG A 516 -17.71 5.95 -19.70
C ARG A 516 -16.80 7.05 -19.17
N ALA A 517 -16.91 7.40 -17.90
CA ALA A 517 -16.03 8.39 -17.27
C ALA A 517 -14.58 7.89 -17.20
N THR A 518 -14.39 6.59 -16.91
CA THR A 518 -13.05 6.02 -16.71
C THR A 518 -12.39 5.58 -18.01
N TYR A 519 -13.12 4.93 -18.92
CA TYR A 519 -12.54 4.31 -20.12
C TYR A 519 -12.93 4.98 -21.44
N GLY A 520 -13.87 5.94 -21.41
CA GLY A 520 -14.45 6.50 -22.63
C GLY A 520 -15.51 5.60 -23.27
N VAL A 521 -16.15 6.11 -24.32
CA VAL A 521 -17.37 5.51 -24.91
C VAL A 521 -17.07 4.25 -25.73
N ASP A 522 -15.88 4.14 -26.30
CA ASP A 522 -15.52 3.06 -27.23
C ASP A 522 -15.00 1.78 -26.54
N HIS A 523 -14.86 1.80 -25.21
CA HIS A 523 -14.33 0.69 -24.44
C HIS A 523 -15.27 -0.52 -24.43
N GLU A 524 -14.70 -1.74 -24.41
CA GLU A 524 -15.44 -2.99 -24.46
C GLU A 524 -16.49 -3.11 -23.34
N TYR A 525 -16.13 -2.77 -22.10
CA TYR A 525 -17.07 -2.77 -20.97
C TYR A 525 -18.27 -1.83 -21.17
N VAL A 526 -18.07 -0.66 -21.79
CA VAL A 526 -19.19 0.25 -22.11
C VAL A 526 -20.11 -0.40 -23.13
N LYS A 527 -19.55 -0.95 -24.22
CA LYS A 527 -20.31 -1.64 -25.27
C LYS A 527 -21.08 -2.84 -24.74
N LEU A 528 -20.50 -3.59 -23.81
CA LEU A 528 -21.14 -4.74 -23.17
C LEU A 528 -22.38 -4.31 -22.38
N VAL A 529 -22.24 -3.30 -21.50
CA VAL A 529 -23.39 -2.83 -20.71
C VAL A 529 -24.44 -2.15 -21.60
N GLU A 530 -24.03 -1.43 -22.66
CA GLU A 530 -24.95 -0.91 -23.68
C GLU A 530 -25.73 -2.03 -24.39
N SER A 531 -25.06 -3.14 -24.70
CA SER A 531 -25.71 -4.33 -25.27
C SER A 531 -26.78 -4.89 -24.31
N ASP A 532 -26.48 -4.96 -23.01
CA ASP A 532 -27.43 -5.46 -22.02
C ASP A 532 -28.63 -4.51 -21.83
N VAL A 533 -28.40 -3.20 -21.90
CA VAL A 533 -29.47 -2.19 -21.93
C VAL A 533 -30.32 -2.29 -23.21
N ALA A 534 -29.70 -2.52 -24.38
CA ALA A 534 -30.40 -2.69 -25.65
C ALA A 534 -31.29 -3.95 -25.64
N LYS A 535 -30.78 -5.07 -25.12
CA LYS A 535 -31.55 -6.32 -24.91
C LYS A 535 -32.78 -6.08 -24.03
N LEU A 536 -32.65 -5.31 -22.95
CA LEU A 536 -33.78 -4.95 -22.07
C LEU A 536 -34.83 -4.07 -22.76
N ASN A 537 -34.42 -3.25 -23.74
CA ASN A 537 -35.31 -2.36 -24.47
C ASN A 537 -35.98 -3.00 -25.68
N GLY A 538 -35.61 -4.23 -26.03
CA GLY A 538 -36.20 -4.97 -27.16
C GLY A 538 -35.67 -4.52 -28.52
N GLU A 539 -34.54 -3.82 -28.55
CA GLU A 539 -33.86 -3.41 -29.77
C GLU A 539 -32.88 -4.51 -30.18
N GLN A 540 -33.24 -5.34 -31.18
CA GLN A 540 -32.24 -6.11 -31.91
C GLN A 540 -31.50 -5.14 -32.83
N GLN A 541 -30.23 -4.85 -32.53
CA GLN A 541 -29.35 -4.19 -33.48
C GLN A 541 -28.38 -5.21 -34.07
N GLU A 542 -28.42 -5.31 -35.41
CA GLU A 542 -27.45 -5.99 -36.26
C GLU A 542 -26.03 -5.53 -35.86
N CYS A 543 -25.28 -6.39 -35.19
CA CYS A 543 -23.88 -6.10 -34.91
C CYS A 543 -23.06 -6.25 -36.20
N ILE A 544 -22.40 -5.15 -36.51
CA ILE A 544 -21.45 -4.92 -37.60
C ILE A 544 -20.34 -5.97 -37.54
N ASN A 545 -20.10 -6.63 -38.68
CA ASN A 545 -18.92 -7.44 -38.94
C ASN A 545 -17.64 -6.61 -38.73
N SER A 546 -16.80 -6.96 -37.75
CA SER A 546 -15.37 -6.69 -37.84
C SER A 546 -14.56 -7.88 -37.29
N THR A 547 -13.66 -8.36 -38.12
CA THR A 547 -12.85 -9.57 -38.00
C THR A 547 -11.59 -9.38 -37.13
N ALA A 548 -11.32 -10.38 -36.26
CA ALA A 548 -10.02 -10.87 -35.72
C ALA A 548 -9.61 -10.52 -34.26
N PRO A 549 -8.82 -11.38 -33.58
CA PRO A 549 -8.81 -12.85 -33.52
C PRO A 549 -9.30 -13.38 -32.14
N ALA A 550 -9.69 -14.64 -32.11
CA ALA A 550 -10.31 -15.31 -30.98
C ALA A 550 -9.33 -15.64 -29.84
N GLU A 551 -9.62 -15.14 -28.64
CA GLU A 551 -9.43 -15.86 -27.39
C GLU A 551 -10.84 -16.19 -26.86
N GLU A 552 -11.04 -17.42 -26.39
CA GLU A 552 -12.30 -18.17 -26.31
C GLU A 552 -13.59 -17.37 -26.00
N ILE A 553 -14.23 -16.87 -27.07
CA ILE A 553 -15.65 -16.52 -27.08
C ILE A 553 -16.42 -17.81 -27.34
N VAL A 554 -16.88 -18.48 -26.29
CA VAL A 554 -17.87 -19.55 -26.42
C VAL A 554 -19.19 -18.89 -26.83
N HIS A 555 -19.46 -18.85 -28.13
CA HIS A 555 -20.78 -18.59 -28.65
C HIS A 555 -21.67 -19.81 -28.39
N ASP A 556 -22.49 -19.74 -27.34
CA ASP A 556 -23.70 -20.55 -27.24
C ASP A 556 -24.87 -19.62 -26.89
N GLU A 557 -25.99 -19.72 -27.59
CA GLU A 557 -27.16 -18.83 -27.47
C GLU A 557 -27.90 -18.95 -26.11
N GLN A 558 -27.30 -19.68 -25.14
CA GLN A 558 -27.82 -19.91 -23.79
C GLN A 558 -26.81 -19.64 -22.65
N SER A 559 -25.60 -19.14 -22.95
CA SER A 559 -24.59 -18.80 -21.94
C SER A 559 -24.64 -17.31 -21.56
N ILE A 560 -24.70 -17.03 -20.26
CA ILE A 560 -24.53 -15.67 -19.72
C ILE A 560 -23.08 -15.24 -20.02
N THR A 561 -22.89 -14.21 -20.84
CA THR A 561 -21.56 -13.61 -21.04
C THR A 561 -21.15 -12.86 -19.78
N ILE A 562 -20.49 -13.55 -18.86
CA ILE A 562 -19.85 -12.93 -17.68
C ILE A 562 -18.36 -12.89 -17.99
N ILE A 563 -17.85 -11.71 -18.33
CA ILE A 563 -16.40 -11.50 -18.39
C ILE A 563 -15.88 -11.55 -16.96
N VAL A 564 -15.01 -12.51 -16.68
CA VAL A 564 -14.24 -12.56 -15.44
C VAL A 564 -13.18 -11.47 -15.56
N HIS A 565 -13.22 -10.44 -14.69
CA HIS A 565 -12.12 -9.46 -14.60
C HIS A 565 -10.85 -10.16 -14.07
N SER A 566 -10.06 -10.76 -14.96
CA SER A 566 -8.70 -11.22 -14.62
C SER A 566 -7.73 -10.05 -14.54
N ASP A 567 -7.99 -8.97 -15.30
CA ASP A 567 -6.96 -7.98 -15.67
C ASP A 567 -7.03 -6.63 -14.93
N LEU A 568 -8.01 -6.41 -14.05
CA LEU A 568 -8.11 -5.17 -13.25
C LEU A 568 -7.26 -5.18 -11.96
N ARG A 569 -6.48 -6.24 -11.69
CA ARG A 569 -5.77 -6.39 -10.41
C ARG A 569 -4.33 -5.86 -10.39
N GLU A 570 -3.83 -5.32 -11.50
CA GLU A 570 -2.46 -4.84 -11.58
C GLU A 570 -2.44 -3.32 -11.60
N SER A 571 -2.47 -2.70 -10.41
CA SER A 571 -1.84 -1.40 -10.07
C SER A 571 -2.69 -0.53 -9.11
N PHE A 572 -2.93 -0.94 -7.87
CA PHE A 572 -3.34 0.04 -6.84
C PHE A 572 -2.71 -0.27 -5.49
N ILE A 573 -1.83 0.63 -5.05
CA ILE A 573 -1.23 0.68 -3.72
C ILE A 573 -2.32 1.13 -2.72
N GLU A 574 -2.46 0.41 -1.61
CA GLU A 574 -3.44 0.67 -0.56
C GLU A 574 -3.01 1.87 0.33
N PRO A 575 -3.88 2.86 0.61
CA PRO A 575 -3.75 3.71 1.79
C PRO A 575 -4.53 3.12 2.96
N SER A 576 -3.86 2.95 4.09
CA SER A 576 -4.45 2.51 5.36
C SER A 576 -5.32 3.61 5.98
N SER A 577 -6.62 3.36 6.17
CA SER A 577 -7.39 4.11 7.16
C SER A 577 -8.49 3.25 7.78
N SER A 578 -8.37 3.06 9.09
CA SER A 578 -9.35 2.41 9.95
C SER A 578 -10.46 3.39 10.36
N THR A 579 -11.71 3.07 10.10
CA THR A 579 -12.86 3.66 10.79
C THR A 579 -13.83 2.57 11.22
N THR A 580 -14.14 2.54 12.50
CA THR A 580 -15.08 1.61 13.14
C THR A 580 -16.52 2.03 12.88
N VAL A 581 -17.36 1.12 12.35
CA VAL A 581 -18.83 1.24 12.36
C VAL A 581 -19.45 -0.13 12.70
N ASP A 582 -20.61 -0.08 13.36
CA ASP A 582 -21.25 -1.09 14.19
C ASP A 582 -21.47 -2.50 13.60
N SER A 583 -21.52 -3.47 14.52
CA SER A 583 -21.77 -4.90 14.27
C SER A 583 -23.08 -5.16 13.51
N ILE A 584 -22.99 -5.88 12.39
CA ILE A 584 -24.14 -6.36 11.61
C ILE A 584 -24.29 -7.88 11.80
N THR A 585 -25.49 -8.28 12.23
CA THR A 585 -25.90 -9.69 12.39
C THR A 585 -26.24 -10.31 11.04
N MET A 586 -25.57 -11.40 10.68
CA MET A 586 -25.85 -12.16 9.45
C MET A 586 -27.08 -13.07 9.58
N PRO A 587 -27.86 -13.28 8.49
CA PRO A 587 -28.93 -14.27 8.47
C PRO A 587 -28.35 -15.70 8.41
N SER A 588 -28.95 -16.59 9.21
CA SER A 588 -28.65 -18.02 9.21
C SER A 588 -29.32 -18.69 8.02
N VAL A 589 -28.56 -19.52 7.29
CA VAL A 589 -29.10 -20.43 6.27
C VAL A 589 -29.00 -21.86 6.81
N ASP A 590 -30.07 -22.62 6.61
CA ASP A 590 -30.43 -23.90 7.23
C ASP A 590 -29.29 -24.93 7.38
N GLN A 591 -29.02 -25.31 8.64
CA GLN A 591 -28.17 -26.43 9.07
C GLN A 591 -28.87 -27.79 8.89
N LYS A 592 -29.28 -28.14 7.67
CA LYS A 592 -29.80 -29.49 7.36
C LYS A 592 -29.07 -30.12 6.19
N GLU A 593 -27.79 -30.40 6.42
CA GLU A 593 -27.02 -31.53 5.85
C GLU A 593 -25.63 -31.52 6.52
N MET A 594 -25.65 -31.56 7.86
CA MET A 594 -24.50 -31.79 8.72
C MET A 594 -24.63 -33.22 9.24
N ASN A 595 -23.92 -34.15 8.61
CA ASN A 595 -23.37 -35.38 9.18
C ASN A 595 -22.99 -36.29 8.01
N ASP A 596 -21.70 -36.38 7.71
CA ASP A 596 -20.95 -37.64 7.87
C ASP A 596 -19.49 -37.44 7.46
N GLU A 597 -18.61 -38.10 8.21
CA GLU A 597 -17.19 -38.36 7.94
C GLU A 597 -16.17 -37.20 8.07
N ILE A 598 -15.85 -36.85 9.32
CA ILE A 598 -14.50 -36.40 9.69
C ILE A 598 -13.88 -37.51 10.54
N GLU A 599 -13.08 -38.36 9.91
CA GLU A 599 -12.11 -39.20 10.61
C GLU A 599 -11.01 -38.32 11.19
N THR A 600 -10.89 -38.34 12.52
CA THR A 600 -9.73 -37.79 13.22
C THR A 600 -8.54 -38.75 13.09
N PRO A 601 -7.31 -38.22 13.07
CA PRO A 601 -6.35 -38.78 14.02
C PRO A 601 -5.44 -37.76 14.71
N ARG A 602 -5.46 -37.90 16.04
CA ARG A 602 -4.31 -38.11 16.94
C ARG A 602 -3.36 -36.93 17.24
N LYS A 603 -3.59 -36.44 18.47
CA LYS A 603 -2.64 -35.87 19.42
C LYS A 603 -1.30 -36.61 19.48
N SER A 604 -0.20 -35.87 19.34
CA SER A 604 1.07 -36.01 20.07
C SER A 604 1.99 -34.85 19.62
N LYS A 605 2.90 -34.26 20.38
CA LYS A 605 3.37 -34.30 21.77
C LYS A 605 4.33 -33.11 21.87
N ASN A 606 4.32 -32.42 23.01
CA ASN A 606 5.33 -31.49 23.55
C ASN A 606 6.55 -31.13 22.67
N CYS A 607 6.68 -29.86 22.31
CA CYS A 607 7.96 -29.23 21.97
C CYS A 607 8.20 -28.03 22.91
N PRO A 608 9.19 -28.08 23.82
CA PRO A 608 9.57 -26.95 24.64
C PRO A 608 10.70 -26.20 23.93
N LYS A 609 10.35 -25.16 23.17
CA LYS A 609 11.28 -24.13 22.64
C LYS A 609 10.47 -22.98 22.03
N CYS A 610 9.73 -22.29 22.89
CA CYS A 610 9.20 -20.96 22.62
C CYS A 610 9.77 -20.05 23.71
N GLU A 611 10.97 -19.55 23.48
CA GLU A 611 11.57 -18.43 24.22
C GLU A 611 12.48 -17.69 23.22
N ILE A 612 12.27 -16.37 23.12
CA ILE A 612 13.13 -15.35 22.49
C ILE A 612 12.93 -15.13 20.97
N LEU A 613 12.00 -14.24 20.60
CA LEU A 613 12.26 -12.87 20.09
C LEU A 613 10.94 -12.14 19.83
#